data_AF-A0A6S6THA8-F1
#
_entry.id   AF-A0A6S6THA8-F1
#
_cell.length_a   1.000
_cell.length_b   1.000
_cell.length_c   1.000
_cell.angle_alpha   90.00
_cell.angle_beta   90.00
_cell.angle_gamma   90.00
#
_symmetry.space_group_name_H-M   'P 1'
#
loop_
_entity.id
_entity.type
_entity.pdbx_description
1 polymer ?
#
loop_
_entity_poly.entity_id
_entity_poly.type
_entity_poly.pdbx_seq_one_letter_code
_entity_poly.pdbx_strand_id
1 'polypeptide(L)' 'MSEAEDDEDSVEDVIAELKDLEATVEKLEFQRMFSGELDANNAYLDIQSGSGGTEAQDWCEMLLRMFLRWGEAKGFKVE' A
#
# COMPACT_ATOMS: atom_id res chain seq x y z
N MET A 1 -2.65 -43.38 -16.54
CA MET A 1 -2.30 -42.05 -17.07
C MET A 1 -3.40 -41.04 -16.73
N SER A 2 -4.68 -41.42 -16.78
CA SER A 2 -5.80 -40.54 -16.43
C SER A 2 -5.88 -40.05 -14.98
N GLU A 3 -5.58 -40.86 -13.96
CA GLU A 3 -5.71 -40.42 -12.55
C GLU A 3 -4.68 -39.36 -12.12
N ALA A 4 -3.51 -39.31 -12.77
CA ALA A 4 -2.47 -38.33 -12.44
C ALA A 4 -2.70 -36.98 -13.15
N GLU A 5 -3.27 -37.01 -14.36
CA GLU A 5 -3.66 -35.79 -15.09
C GLU A 5 -4.87 -35.12 -14.43
N ASP A 6 -5.85 -35.89 -13.95
CA ASP A 6 -7.03 -35.39 -13.23
C ASP A 6 -6.65 -34.76 -11.86
N ASP A 7 -5.58 -35.27 -11.22
CA ASP A 7 -5.03 -34.71 -9.98
C ASP A 7 -4.27 -33.39 -10.24
N GLU A 8 -3.50 -33.30 -11.34
CA GLU A 8 -2.84 -32.06 -11.77
C GLU A 8 -3.84 -30.96 -12.14
N ASP A 9 -4.86 -31.28 -12.93
CA ASP A 9 -5.93 -30.34 -13.30
C ASP A 9 -6.68 -29.83 -12.04
N SER A 10 -6.96 -30.73 -11.08
CA SER A 10 -7.60 -30.34 -9.81
C SER A 10 -6.73 -29.39 -8.98
N VAL A 11 -5.41 -29.57 -9.00
CA VAL A 11 -4.46 -28.72 -8.27
C VAL A 11 -4.38 -27.34 -8.93
N GLU A 12 -4.41 -27.27 -10.25
CA GLU A 12 -4.44 -25.98 -10.98
C GLU A 12 -5.71 -25.19 -10.67
N ASP A 13 -6.87 -25.86 -10.63
CA ASP A 13 -8.15 -25.26 -10.26
C ASP A 13 -8.11 -24.69 -8.83
N VAL A 14 -7.59 -25.45 -7.87
CA VAL A 14 -7.44 -24.99 -6.47
C VAL A 14 -6.49 -23.80 -6.36
N ILE A 15 -5.40 -23.76 -7.15
CA ILE A 15 -4.47 -22.63 -7.18
C ILE A 15 -5.16 -21.39 -7.76
N ALA A 16 -5.99 -21.55 -8.79
CA ALA A 16 -6.76 -20.45 -9.37
C ALA A 16 -7.77 -19.88 -8.35
N GLU A 17 -8.54 -20.74 -7.69
CA GLU A 17 -9.48 -20.33 -6.64
C GLU A 17 -8.76 -19.64 -5.47
N LEU A 18 -7.59 -20.14 -5.06
CA LEU A 18 -6.81 -19.53 -3.99
C LEU A 18 -6.37 -18.11 -4.34
N LYS A 19 -5.93 -17.87 -5.58
CA LYS A 19 -5.54 -16.53 -6.06
C LYS A 19 -6.73 -15.57 -6.05
N ASP A 20 -7.90 -16.03 -6.47
CA ASP A 20 -9.13 -15.23 -6.45
C ASP A 20 -9.55 -14.88 -5.03
N LEU A 21 -9.41 -15.83 -4.11
CA LEU A 21 -9.72 -15.62 -2.70
C LEU A 21 -8.73 -14.66 -2.04
N GLU A 22 -7.43 -14.81 -2.34
CA GLU A 22 -6.38 -13.93 -1.85
C GLU A 22 -6.63 -12.47 -2.28
N ALA A 23 -6.93 -12.25 -3.56
CA ALA A 23 -7.30 -10.93 -4.07
C ALA A 23 -8.56 -10.35 -3.39
N THR A 24 -9.54 -11.21 -3.09
CA THR A 24 -10.76 -10.81 -2.39
C THR A 24 -10.47 -10.40 -0.95
N VAL A 25 -9.64 -11.16 -0.25
CA VAL A 25 -9.23 -10.86 1.13
C VAL A 25 -8.42 -9.57 1.18
N GLU A 26 -7.44 -9.39 0.31
CA GLU A 26 -6.61 -8.17 0.25
C GLU A 26 -7.48 -6.91 0.06
N LYS A 27 -8.49 -7.00 -0.82
CA LYS A 27 -9.45 -5.91 -1.03
C LYS A 27 -10.25 -5.60 0.24
N LEU A 28 -10.75 -6.62 0.93
CA LEU A 28 -11.52 -6.45 2.17
C LEU A 28 -10.66 -5.87 3.30
N GLU A 29 -9.40 -6.29 3.39
CA GLU A 29 -8.44 -5.74 4.35
C GLU A 29 -8.19 -4.25 4.08
N PHE A 30 -7.99 -3.87 2.81
CA PHE A 30 -7.84 -2.47 2.44
C PHE A 30 -9.07 -1.65 2.83
N GLN A 31 -10.28 -2.14 2.51
CA GLN A 31 -11.53 -1.47 2.90
C GLN A 31 -11.70 -1.33 4.41
N ARG A 32 -11.23 -2.33 5.18
CA ARG A 32 -11.25 -2.27 6.64
C ARG A 32 -10.27 -1.23 7.17
N MET A 33 -9.05 -1.17 6.61
CA MET A 33 -8.03 -0.19 7.01
C MET A 33 -8.49 1.24 6.71
N PHE A 34 -9.19 1.46 5.59
CA PHE A 34 -9.69 2.77 5.14
C PHE A 34 -11.21 2.93 5.38
N SER A 35 -11.67 2.63 6.61
CA SER A 35 -13.09 2.71 6.98
C SER A 35 -13.50 4.05 7.58
N GLY A 36 -12.58 5.01 7.66
CA GLY A 36 -12.81 6.37 8.13
C GLY A 36 -13.52 7.22 7.07
N GLU A 37 -14.38 8.14 7.54
CA GLU A 37 -15.17 9.02 6.67
C GLU A 37 -14.30 9.90 5.74
N LEU A 38 -13.08 10.24 6.17
CA LEU A 38 -12.17 11.14 5.46
C LEU A 38 -11.05 10.42 4.70
N ASP A 39 -11.01 9.09 4.71
CA ASP A 39 -9.90 8.33 4.12
C ASP A 39 -9.80 8.48 2.60
N ALA A 40 -10.90 8.82 1.94
CA ALA A 40 -10.93 9.11 0.51
C ALA A 40 -10.45 10.52 0.16
N ASN A 41 -10.23 11.39 1.15
CA ASN A 41 -9.86 12.78 0.92
C ASN A 41 -8.35 12.95 0.75
N ASN A 42 -7.96 14.04 0.09
CA ASN A 42 -6.57 14.47 0.06
C ASN A 42 -6.09 14.81 1.48
N ALA A 43 -4.85 14.44 1.79
CA ALA A 43 -4.22 14.76 3.06
C ALA A 43 -3.34 16.01 2.93
N TYR A 44 -3.31 16.82 3.99
CA TYR A 44 -2.28 17.83 4.19
C TYR A 44 -1.24 17.26 5.15
N LEU A 45 0.03 17.29 4.76
CA LEU A 45 1.15 16.86 5.58
C LEU A 45 1.94 18.09 6.02
N ASP A 46 2.01 18.31 7.33
CA ASP A 46 2.87 19.32 7.94
C ASP A 46 4.01 18.63 8.68
N ILE A 47 5.25 19.05 8.42
CA ILE A 47 6.45 18.48 9.04
C ILE A 47 7.16 19.61 9.79
N GLN A 48 7.18 19.48 11.12
CA GLN A 48 7.80 20.46 11.99
C GLN A 48 9.10 19.92 12.59
N SER A 49 10.17 20.70 12.49
CA SER A 49 11.44 20.35 13.14
C SER A 49 11.29 20.43 14.66
N GLY A 50 11.71 19.37 15.36
CA GLY A 50 11.77 19.35 16.82
C GLY A 50 12.94 20.16 17.38
N SER A 51 13.25 19.92 18.66
CA SER A 51 14.42 20.51 19.31
C SER A 51 15.72 19.92 18.76
N GLY A 52 16.58 20.77 18.18
CA GLY A 52 17.85 20.37 17.55
C GLY A 52 18.47 21.45 16.65
N GLY A 53 17.84 22.62 16.52
CA GLY A 53 18.38 23.73 15.73
C GLY A 53 18.51 23.35 14.27
N THR A 54 19.63 23.71 13.65
CA THR A 54 19.87 23.50 12.21
C THR A 54 19.86 22.03 11.82
N GLU A 55 20.42 21.12 12.62
CA GLU A 55 20.45 19.69 12.28
C GLU A 55 19.04 19.08 12.21
N ALA A 56 18.14 19.49 13.11
CA ALA A 56 16.75 19.06 13.07
C ALA A 56 16.00 19.66 11.86
N GLN A 57 16.36 20.86 11.43
CA GLN A 57 15.81 21.49 10.22
C GLN A 57 16.27 20.76 8.96
N ASP A 58 17.56 20.44 8.85
CA ASP A 58 18.12 19.69 7.73
C ASP A 58 17.46 18.30 7.62
N TRP A 59 17.25 17.62 8.75
CA TRP A 59 16.52 16.35 8.78
C TRP A 59 15.05 16.50 8.35
N CYS A 60 14.38 17.57 8.80
CA CYS A 60 13.01 17.89 8.40
C CYS A 60 12.91 18.08 6.88
N GLU A 61 13.87 18.77 6.28
CA GLU A 61 13.95 18.91 4.81
C GLU A 61 14.19 17.57 4.10
N MET A 62 14.99 16.68 4.68
CA MET A 62 15.20 15.33 4.13
C MET A 62 13.89 14.54 4.13
N LEU A 63 13.12 14.60 5.21
CA LEU A 63 11.80 13.95 5.30
C LEU A 63 10.80 14.54 4.31
N LEU A 64 10.77 15.86 4.15
CA LEU A 64 9.91 16.51 3.16
C LEU A 64 10.22 15.97 1.75
N ARG A 65 11.50 15.95 1.36
CA ARG A 65 11.92 15.41 0.05
C ARG A 65 11.57 13.93 -0.11
N MET A 66 11.62 13.14 0.97
CA MET A 66 11.23 11.74 0.95
C MET A 66 9.72 11.59 0.64
N PHE A 67 8.87 12.36 1.31
CA PHE A 67 7.42 12.29 1.09
C PHE A 67 6.99 12.83 -0.27
N LEU A 68 7.64 13.88 -0.79
CA LEU A 68 7.41 14.35 -2.15
C LEU A 68 7.69 13.25 -3.18
N ARG A 69 8.85 12.60 -3.09
CA ARG A 69 9.21 11.47 -3.98
C ARG A 69 8.27 10.29 -3.84
N TRP A 70 7.86 9.95 -2.61
CA TRP A 70 6.91 8.88 -2.38
C TRP A 70 5.54 9.19 -2.98
N GLY A 71 5.05 10.42 -2.82
CA GLY A 71 3.78 10.86 -3.39
C GLY A 71 3.78 10.79 -4.92
N GLU A 72 4.84 11.29 -5.55
CA GLU A 72 5.04 11.16 -7.01
C GLU A 72 5.08 9.70 -7.45
N ALA A 73 5.82 8.84 -6.75
CA ALA A 73 5.91 7.41 -7.06
C ALA A 73 4.58 6.66 -6.87
N LYS A 74 3.70 7.15 -5.99
CA LYS A 74 2.33 6.64 -5.81
C LYS A 74 1.31 7.27 -6.78
N GLY A 75 1.73 8.20 -7.63
CA GLY A 75 0.87 8.87 -8.59
C GLY A 75 0.00 9.98 -7.98
N PHE A 76 0.31 10.43 -6.77
CA PHE A 76 -0.35 11.57 -6.16
C PHE A 76 0.19 12.88 -6.69
N LYS A 77 -0.67 13.89 -6.76
CA LYS A 77 -0.22 15.27 -6.95
C LYS A 77 0.36 15.76 -5.62
N VAL A 78 1.64 16.12 -5.63
CA VAL A 78 2.30 16.79 -4.51
C VAL A 78 2.54 18.27 -4.89
N GLU A 79 2.34 19.17 -3.92
CA GLU A 79 2.53 20.62 -4.06
C GLU A 79 3.57 21.12 -3.05
#